data_AF-A0A924YGM8-F1
#
_entry.id   AF-A0A924YGM8-F1
#
_cell.length_a   1.000
_cell.length_b   1.000
_cell.length_c   1.000
_cell.angle_alpha   90.00
_cell.angle_beta   90.00
_cell.angle_gamma   90.00
#
_symmetry.space_group_name_H-M   'P 1'
#
loop_
_entity.id
_entity.type
_entity.pdbx_description
1 polymer ?
#
loop_
_entity_poly.entity_id
_entity_poly.type
_entity_poly.pdbx_seq_one_letter_code
_entity_poly.pdbx_strand_id
1 'polypeptide(L)' 'AMVRVDGLDDPVGPGSTIGTAAVANAIKVVVAEKLAAMGKPPIVLTSAYFIGAEASKKRFDDSYDDYRARIRRVYGG' A
#
# COMPACT_ATOMS: atom_id res chain seq x y z
N ALA A 1 19.66 -11.29 -6.75
CA ALA A 1 18.89 -12.55 -6.75
C ALA A 1 19.14 -13.30 -5.44
N MET A 2 18.24 -14.18 -5.01
CA MET A 2 18.21 -14.70 -3.63
C MET A 2 18.36 -16.22 -3.50
N VAL A 3 18.00 -16.99 -4.52
CA VAL A 3 17.94 -18.45 -4.46
C VAL A 3 18.81 -19.05 -5.57
N ARG A 4 19.67 -20.01 -5.22
CA ARG A 4 20.42 -20.83 -6.19
C ARG A 4 19.56 -22.04 -6.56
N VAL A 5 19.53 -22.37 -7.85
CA VAL A 5 18.80 -23.53 -8.38
C VAL A 5 19.79 -24.33 -9.23
N ASP A 6 19.86 -25.63 -9.01
CA ASP A 6 20.76 -26.50 -9.76
C ASP A 6 20.44 -26.46 -11.26
N GLY A 7 21.48 -26.35 -12.08
CA GLY A 7 21.35 -26.21 -13.53
C GLY A 7 21.15 -24.77 -14.04
N LEU A 8 21.16 -23.76 -13.16
CA LEU A 8 21.20 -22.35 -13.55
C LEU A 8 22.55 -21.72 -13.20
N ASP A 9 23.13 -20.97 -14.13
CA ASP A 9 24.41 -20.28 -13.94
C ASP A 9 24.31 -19.15 -12.90
N ASP A 10 23.17 -18.46 -12.88
CA ASP A 10 22.89 -17.32 -12.01
C ASP A 10 21.85 -17.63 -10.92
N PRO A 11 21.93 -16.98 -9.75
CA PRO A 11 20.85 -17.07 -8.78
C PRO A 11 19.61 -16.36 -9.32
N VAL A 12 18.43 -16.82 -8.88
CA VAL A 12 17.12 -16.25 -9.26
C VAL A 12 16.37 -15.66 -8.07
N GLY A 13 15.24 -15.01 -8.33
CA GLY A 13 14.33 -14.51 -7.30
C GLY A 13 14.37 -12.99 -7.11
N PRO A 14 13.19 -12.34 -6.98
CA PRO A 14 13.05 -10.88 -7.01
C PRO A 14 13.30 -10.26 -5.63
N GLY A 15 14.51 -10.41 -5.10
CA GLY A 15 14.85 -9.96 -3.75
C GLY A 15 14.64 -8.47 -3.51
N SER A 16 14.97 -7.64 -4.50
CA SER A 16 14.72 -6.20 -4.45
C SER A 16 13.23 -5.89 -4.37
N THR A 17 12.39 -6.57 -5.14
CA THR A 17 10.92 -6.37 -5.11
C THR A 17 10.34 -6.77 -3.76
N ILE A 18 10.71 -7.94 -3.23
CA ILE A 18 10.21 -8.43 -1.94
C ILE A 18 10.68 -7.51 -0.81
N GLY A 19 11.97 -7.17 -0.76
CA GLY A 19 12.52 -6.28 0.25
C GLY A 19 11.88 -4.89 0.20
N THR A 20 11.72 -4.32 -1.00
CA THR A 20 11.08 -3.01 -1.18
C THR A 20 9.61 -3.06 -0.74
N ALA A 21 8.86 -4.08 -1.13
CA ALA A 21 7.46 -4.23 -0.74
C ALA A 21 7.31 -4.36 0.79
N ALA A 22 8.19 -5.13 1.44
CA ALA A 22 8.19 -5.28 2.90
C ALA A 22 8.47 -3.95 3.60
N VAL A 23 9.52 -3.23 3.19
CA VAL A 23 9.89 -1.92 3.76
C VAL A 23 8.78 -0.89 3.54
N ALA A 24 8.26 -0.78 2.31
CA ALA A 24 7.17 0.15 2.00
C ALA A 24 5.92 -0.15 2.84
N ASN A 25 5.57 -1.42 3.03
CA ASN A 25 4.45 -1.80 3.87
C ASN A 25 4.70 -1.48 5.35
N ALA A 26 5.91 -1.72 5.88
CA ALA A 26 6.25 -1.37 7.25
C ALA A 26 6.11 0.14 7.50
N ILE A 27 6.62 0.97 6.58
CA ILE A 27 6.46 2.42 6.64
C ILE A 27 4.96 2.79 6.64
N LYS A 28 4.17 2.22 5.73
CA LYS A 28 2.72 2.47 5.64
C LYS A 28 2.02 2.16 6.97
N VAL A 29 2.33 1.02 7.60
CA VAL A 29 1.72 0.60 8.87
C VAL A 29 2.09 1.54 10.01
N VAL A 30 3.37 1.86 10.18
CA VAL A 30 3.84 2.76 11.25
C VAL A 30 3.28 4.17 11.08
N VAL A 31 3.15 4.67 9.85
CA VAL A 31 2.53 5.97 9.58
C VAL A 31 1.04 5.94 9.93
N ALA A 32 0.31 4.88 9.56
CA ALA A 32 -1.10 4.73 9.90
C ALA A 32 -1.32 4.66 11.42
N GLU A 33 -0.48 3.93 12.15
CA GLU A 33 -0.50 3.87 13.62
C GLU A 33 -0.32 5.25 14.24
N LYS A 34 0.72 6.00 13.82
CA LYS A 34 0.99 7.35 14.33
C LYS A 34 -0.16 8.31 14.06
N LEU A 35 -0.70 8.29 12.84
CA LEU A 35 -1.84 9.12 12.45
C LEU A 35 -3.10 8.80 13.26
N ALA A 36 -3.37 7.51 13.50
CA ALA A 36 -4.48 7.08 14.34
C ALA A 36 -4.30 7.54 15.80
N ALA A 37 -3.08 7.43 16.35
CA ALA A 37 -2.75 7.91 17.69
C ALA A 37 -2.95 9.44 17.84
N MET A 38 -2.82 10.20 16.75
CA MET A 38 -3.09 11.65 16.70
C MET A 38 -4.58 11.99 16.47
N GLY A 39 -5.47 11.00 16.45
CA GLY A 39 -6.90 11.19 16.16
C GLY A 39 -7.19 11.52 14.68
N LYS A 40 -6.25 11.24 13.78
CA LYS A 40 -6.35 11.54 12.33
C LYS A 40 -6.10 10.28 11.49
N PRO A 41 -6.85 9.18 11.69
CA PRO A 41 -6.59 7.93 10.99
C PRO A 41 -6.70 8.13 9.45
N PRO A 42 -5.80 7.53 8.66
CA PRO A 42 -5.91 7.58 7.20
C PRO A 42 -7.06 6.70 6.70
N ILE A 43 -7.55 6.98 5.49
CA ILE A 43 -8.49 6.08 4.80
C ILE A 43 -7.72 4.81 4.39
N VAL A 44 -8.23 3.65 4.77
CA VAL A 44 -7.66 2.34 4.42
C VAL A 44 -8.51 1.68 3.34
N LEU A 45 -7.87 1.32 2.22
CA LEU A 45 -8.44 0.48 1.17
C LEU A 45 -8.62 -0.95 1.68
N THR A 46 -9.82 -1.26 2.14
CA THR A 46 -10.15 -2.56 2.72
C THR A 46 -10.78 -3.48 1.67
N SER A 47 -10.29 -4.72 1.62
CA SER A 47 -10.79 -5.76 0.73
C SER A 47 -12.25 -6.11 1.02
N ALA A 48 -13.00 -6.43 -0.04
CA ALA A 48 -14.37 -6.95 0.03
C ALA A 48 -14.49 -8.22 0.90
N TYR A 49 -13.40 -8.97 1.07
CA TYR A 49 -13.35 -10.12 1.98
C TYR A 49 -13.73 -9.72 3.43
N PHE A 50 -13.34 -8.52 3.87
CA PHE A 50 -13.58 -8.08 5.25
C PHE A 50 -14.87 -7.27 5.42
N ILE A 51 -15.25 -6.47 4.42
CA ILE A 51 -16.34 -5.48 4.55
C ILE A 51 -17.47 -5.67 3.54
N GLY A 52 -17.40 -6.71 2.70
CA GLY A 52 -18.34 -6.93 1.61
C GLY A 52 -18.05 -6.07 0.37
N ALA A 53 -18.63 -6.46 -0.76
CA ALA A 53 -18.36 -5.85 -2.07
C ALA A 53 -18.79 -4.38 -2.13
N GLU A 54 -20.01 -4.05 -1.68
CA GLU A 54 -20.54 -2.69 -1.72
C GLU A 54 -19.72 -1.71 -0.88
N ALA A 55 -19.41 -2.07 0.37
CA ALA A 55 -18.61 -1.20 1.24
C ALA A 55 -17.16 -1.08 0.74
N SER A 56 -16.58 -2.14 0.18
CA SER A 56 -15.24 -2.10 -0.41
C SER A 56 -15.18 -1.21 -1.64
N LYS A 57 -16.19 -1.28 -2.52
CA LYS A 57 -16.33 -0.39 -3.66
C LYS A 57 -16.45 1.07 -3.22
N LYS A 58 -17.35 1.37 -2.29
CA LYS A 58 -17.48 2.73 -1.74
C LYS A 58 -16.16 3.22 -1.13
N ARG A 59 -15.45 2.37 -0.37
CA ARG A 59 -14.16 2.71 0.23
C ARG A 59 -13.09 3.01 -0.82
N PHE A 60 -13.12 2.31 -1.94
CA PHE A 60 -12.23 2.56 -3.06
C PHE A 60 -12.45 3.95 -3.65
N ASP A 61 -13.71 4.30 -3.93
CA ASP A 61 -14.08 5.62 -4.46
C ASP A 61 -13.69 6.75 -3.48
N ASP A 62 -14.04 6.60 -2.20
CA ASP A 62 -13.70 7.56 -1.13
C ASP A 62 -12.17 7.82 -1.07
N SER A 63 -11.36 6.76 -1.22
CA SER A 63 -9.89 6.86 -1.17
C SER A 63 -9.32 7.60 -2.39
N TYR A 64 -9.89 7.36 -3.57
CA TYR A 64 -9.43 8.00 -4.80
C TYR A 64 -9.85 9.47 -4.85
N ASP A 65 -11.00 9.82 -4.29
CA ASP A 65 -11.45 11.21 -4.17
C ASP A 65 -10.59 12.01 -3.18
N ASP A 66 -10.24 11.44 -2.01
CA ASP A 66 -9.26 12.03 -1.09
C ASP A 66 -7.90 12.23 -1.78
N TYR A 67 -7.41 11.23 -2.53
CA TYR A 67 -6.18 11.35 -3.31
C TYR A 67 -6.23 12.50 -4.32
N ARG A 68 -7.29 12.59 -5.14
CA ARG A 68 -7.47 13.67 -6.13
C ARG A 68 -7.50 15.04 -5.46
N ALA A 69 -8.24 15.17 -4.35
CA ALA A 69 -8.32 16.42 -3.60
C ALA A 69 -6.95 16.87 -3.09
N ARG A 70 -6.13 15.95 -2.57
CA ARG A 70 -4.77 16.23 -2.09
C ARG A 70 -3.79 16.58 -3.21
N ILE A 71 -3.81 15.83 -4.30
CA ILE A 71 -2.93 16.07 -5.46
C ILE A 71 -3.24 17.42 -6.11
N ARG A 72 -4.52 17.80 -6.21
CA ARG A 72 -4.91 19.12 -6.73
C ARG A 72 -4.28 20.26 -5.94
N ARG A 73 -4.14 20.15 -4.61
CA ARG A 73 -3.45 21.18 -3.81
C ARG A 73 -1.97 21.34 -4.18
N VAL A 74 -1.32 20.26 -4.62
CA VAL A 74 0.11 20.25 -4.90
C VAL A 74 0.40 20.59 -6.37
N TYR A 75 -0.46 20.14 -7.29
CA TYR A 75 -0.22 20.19 -8.73
C TYR A 75 -1.32 20.87 -9.56
N GLY A 76 -2.44 21.26 -8.95
CA GLY A 76 -3.53 21.96 -9.63
C GLY A 76 -3.31 23.46 -9.56
N GLY A 77 -2.80 24.04 -10.64
CA GLY A 77 -2.78 25.49 -10.85
C GLY A 77 -4.18 26.10 -10.80
#